data_AF-A0A3E0DVU9-F1
#
_entry.id   AF-A0A3E0DVU9-F1
#
_cell.length_a   1.000
_cell.length_b   1.000
_cell.length_c   1.000
_cell.angle_alpha   90.00
_cell.angle_beta   90.00
_cell.angle_gamma   90.00
#
_symmetry.space_group_name_H-M   'P 1'
#
loop_
_entity.id
_entity.type
_entity.pdbx_description
1 polymer ?
#
loop_
_entity_poly.entity_id
_entity_poly.type
_entity_poly.pdbx_seq_one_letter_code
_entity_poly.pdbx_strand_id
1 'polypeptide(L)'
;MLLSFKEQIIEDFLIPSFILNEGEIIILEIPNGVEFQKISSRLIEILTEICSEIKYVEHFKENSFLNKLFPTTIGQYLKKCNKNSTYTNKIYEIEWMKPEIKINSLAGSYRRLLSLYKTLTFTKSIIIDLLGVDPIGGIEIYKILKQNQKENGSTILFDSCNEFEKDCTNFIRVKYVGTDERYKDYNKIMADK
;
A
#
# COMPACT_ATOMS: atom_id res chain seq x y z
N MET A 1 14.24 -13.57 -7.20
CA MET A 1 14.03 -12.23 -7.77
C MET A 1 12.63 -12.16 -8.35
N LEU A 2 11.77 -11.28 -7.82
CA LEU A 2 10.40 -11.08 -8.29
C LEU A 2 10.29 -9.87 -9.24
N LEU A 3 10.97 -8.78 -8.92
CA LEU A 3 10.93 -7.54 -9.68
C LEU A 3 12.28 -6.84 -9.61
N SER A 4 12.71 -6.26 -10.73
CA SER A 4 13.89 -5.39 -10.81
C SER A 4 13.45 -4.04 -11.36
N PHE A 5 13.50 -3.00 -10.53
CA PHE A 5 13.19 -1.63 -10.90
C PHE A 5 14.48 -0.90 -11.26
N LYS A 6 14.55 -0.34 -12.47
CA LYS A 6 15.67 0.50 -12.89
C LYS A 6 15.46 1.92 -12.40
N GLU A 7 16.55 2.59 -12.04
CA GLU A 7 16.53 4.00 -11.68
C GLU A 7 15.89 4.83 -12.80
N GLN A 8 14.95 5.70 -12.42
CA GLN A 8 14.27 6.61 -13.34
C GLN A 8 13.65 7.79 -12.61
N ILE A 9 13.35 8.85 -13.37
CA ILE A 9 12.68 10.04 -12.86
C ILE A 9 11.17 9.89 -13.06
N ILE A 10 10.39 10.14 -12.02
CA ILE A 10 8.93 10.16 -12.02
C ILE A 10 8.47 11.45 -11.34
N GLU A 11 7.72 12.30 -12.05
CA GLU A 11 7.17 13.56 -11.51
C GLU A 11 8.24 14.45 -10.85
N ASP A 12 9.40 14.60 -11.48
CA ASP A 12 10.57 15.34 -10.97
C ASP A 12 11.30 14.71 -9.76
N PHE A 13 10.97 13.46 -9.42
CA PHE A 13 11.68 12.69 -8.40
C PHE A 13 12.45 11.52 -9.01
N LEU A 14 13.75 11.48 -8.76
CA LEU A 14 14.60 10.33 -9.03
C LEU A 14 14.28 9.23 -8.03
N ILE A 15 13.86 8.09 -8.56
CA ILE A 15 13.62 6.87 -7.78
C ILE A 15 14.81 5.94 -8.02
N PRO A 16 15.64 5.68 -7.00
CA PRO A 16 16.80 4.79 -7.14
C PRO A 16 16.40 3.38 -7.61
N SER A 17 17.31 2.68 -8.27
CA SER A 17 17.09 1.29 -8.67
C SER A 17 16.95 0.38 -7.45
N PHE A 18 16.11 -0.65 -7.54
CA PHE A 18 15.98 -1.67 -6.50
C PHE A 18 15.54 -3.00 -7.07
N ILE A 19 15.77 -4.06 -6.29
CA ILE A 19 15.32 -5.41 -6.59
C ILE A 19 14.42 -5.84 -5.43
N LEU A 20 13.26 -6.40 -5.76
CA LEU A 20 12.38 -7.07 -4.81
C LEU A 20 12.54 -8.59 -4.97
N ASN A 21 12.92 -9.27 -3.89
CA ASN A 21 12.90 -10.72 -3.78
C ASN A 21 11.71 -11.20 -2.96
N GLU A 22 11.48 -12.51 -3.03
CA GLU A 22 10.48 -13.19 -2.21
C GLU A 22 10.82 -13.01 -0.72
N GLY A 23 9.81 -12.69 0.11
CA GLY A 23 10.01 -12.48 1.55
C GLY A 23 10.63 -11.13 1.91
N GLU A 24 10.64 -10.14 1.01
CA GLU A 24 11.18 -8.81 1.28
C GLU A 24 10.08 -7.74 1.47
N ILE A 25 10.38 -6.75 2.30
CA ILE A 25 9.60 -5.50 2.39
C ILE A 25 10.50 -4.36 1.96
N ILE A 26 10.15 -3.72 0.86
CA ILE A 26 10.76 -2.48 0.41
C ILE A 26 9.82 -1.33 0.78
N ILE A 27 10.37 -0.28 1.38
CA ILE A 27 9.64 0.96 1.62
C ILE A 27 10.21 2.03 0.69
N LEU A 28 9.34 2.67 -0.09
CA LEU A 28 9.66 3.88 -0.83
C LEU A 28 9.11 5.07 -0.04
N GLU A 29 10.01 5.90 0.51
CA GLU A 29 9.64 7.18 1.11
C GLU A 29 9.40 8.20 -0.01
N ILE A 30 8.13 8.55 -0.22
CA ILE A 30 7.63 9.48 -1.23
C ILE A 30 7.17 10.77 -0.53
N PRO A 31 7.39 11.97 -1.12
CA PRO A 31 6.89 13.22 -0.58
C PRO A 31 5.39 13.16 -0.30
N ASN A 32 4.96 13.72 0.82
CA ASN A 32 3.54 13.82 1.17
C ASN A 32 2.81 14.84 0.25
N GLY A 33 1.49 14.91 0.37
CA GLY A 33 0.64 15.84 -0.35
C GLY A 33 0.32 15.39 -1.77
N VAL A 34 0.22 16.34 -2.69
CA VAL A 34 -0.23 16.08 -4.07
C VAL A 34 0.74 15.18 -4.83
N GLU A 35 2.05 15.31 -4.60
CA GLU A 35 3.04 14.50 -5.32
C GLU A 35 2.98 13.03 -4.90
N PHE A 36 2.57 12.74 -3.66
CA PHE A 36 2.37 11.36 -3.21
C PHE A 36 1.45 10.62 -4.19
N GLN A 37 0.30 11.21 -4.50
CA GLN A 37 -0.68 10.58 -5.38
C GLN A 37 -0.17 10.41 -6.82
N LYS A 38 0.52 11.42 -7.36
CA LYS A 38 1.04 11.35 -8.73
C LYS A 38 2.14 10.30 -8.87
N ILE A 39 3.13 10.34 -7.97
CA ILE A 39 4.26 9.40 -7.98
C ILE A 39 3.77 7.98 -7.72
N SER A 40 2.95 7.77 -6.68
CA SER A 40 2.42 6.43 -6.36
C SER A 40 1.59 5.84 -7.50
N SER A 41 0.72 6.63 -8.14
CA SER A 41 -0.09 6.15 -9.27
C SER A 41 0.80 5.69 -10.43
N ARG A 42 1.82 6.47 -10.78
CA ARG A 42 2.74 6.12 -11.88
C ARG A 42 3.63 4.93 -11.52
N LEU A 43 4.08 4.84 -10.27
CA LEU A 43 4.82 3.68 -9.77
C LEU A 43 3.98 2.40 -9.80
N ILE A 44 2.71 2.45 -9.39
CA ILE A 44 1.82 1.28 -9.43
C ILE A 44 1.71 0.77 -10.86
N GLU A 45 1.47 1.66 -11.82
CA GLU A 45 1.39 1.32 -13.25
C GLU A 45 2.68 0.61 -13.71
N ILE A 46 3.84 1.23 -13.50
CA ILE A 46 5.13 0.68 -13.92
C ILE A 46 5.43 -0.66 -13.24
N LEU A 47 5.23 -0.76 -11.93
CA LEU A 47 5.55 -1.96 -11.16
C LEU A 47 4.65 -3.14 -11.53
N THR A 48 3.37 -2.89 -11.80
CA THR A 48 2.42 -3.92 -12.23
C THR A 48 2.60 -4.32 -13.69
N GLU A 49 3.12 -3.43 -14.54
CA GLU A 49 3.56 -3.77 -15.91
C GLU A 49 4.81 -4.67 -15.88
N ILE A 50 5.78 -4.37 -15.00
CA ILE A 50 7.00 -5.17 -14.84
C ILE A 50 6.69 -6.57 -14.26
N CYS A 51 5.76 -6.65 -13.31
CA CYS A 51 5.41 -7.90 -12.63
C CYS A 51 3.89 -8.02 -12.45
N SER A 52 3.21 -8.71 -13.37
CA SER A 52 1.75 -8.86 -13.32
C SER A 52 1.22 -9.66 -12.12
N GLU A 53 2.09 -10.36 -11.39
CA GLU A 53 1.75 -11.12 -10.18
C GLU A 53 1.65 -10.24 -8.93
N ILE A 54 2.34 -9.08 -8.93
CA ILE A 54 2.22 -8.11 -7.85
C ILE A 54 0.88 -7.39 -7.98
N LYS A 55 0.15 -7.23 -6.88
CA LYS A 55 -1.11 -6.50 -6.88
C LYS A 55 -1.05 -5.29 -5.98
N TYR A 56 -1.49 -4.16 -6.50
CA TYR A 56 -1.77 -3.02 -5.67
C TYR A 56 -3.00 -3.29 -4.81
N VAL A 57 -2.88 -3.01 -3.52
CA VAL A 57 -4.00 -3.03 -2.57
C VAL A 57 -4.85 -1.80 -2.90
N GLU A 58 -5.89 -1.99 -3.68
CA GLU A 58 -6.77 -0.90 -4.12
C GLU A 58 -7.50 -0.24 -2.96
N HIS A 59 -7.60 1.09 -2.99
CA HIS A 59 -8.51 1.82 -2.12
C HIS A 59 -9.95 1.45 -2.46
N PHE A 60 -10.77 1.19 -1.45
CA PHE A 60 -12.20 0.95 -1.68
C PHE A 60 -12.85 2.22 -2.27
N LYS A 61 -13.38 2.08 -3.48
CA LYS A 61 -14.17 3.12 -4.17
C LYS A 61 -15.59 2.61 -4.36
N GLU A 62 -16.57 3.40 -3.91
CA GLU A 62 -17.97 3.13 -4.26
C GLU A 62 -18.24 3.61 -5.69
N ASN A 63 -18.57 2.69 -6.58
CA ASN A 63 -19.00 3.05 -7.93
C ASN A 63 -20.53 3.18 -7.99
N SER A 64 -21.01 4.35 -8.42
CA SER A 64 -22.39 4.66 -8.84
C SER A 64 -23.39 5.20 -7.81
N PHE A 65 -24.44 5.81 -8.36
CA PHE A 65 -25.65 6.29 -7.69
C PHE A 65 -26.41 5.17 -6.94
N LEU A 66 -26.37 3.92 -7.42
CA LEU A 66 -27.05 2.78 -6.78
C LEU A 66 -26.43 2.43 -5.41
N ASN A 67 -25.12 2.63 -5.25
CA ASN A 67 -24.44 2.37 -3.99
C ASN A 67 -24.77 3.39 -2.89
N LYS A 68 -25.26 4.59 -3.25
CA LYS A 68 -25.80 5.53 -2.26
C LYS A 68 -27.09 5.01 -1.61
N LEU A 69 -27.91 4.28 -2.37
CA LEU A 69 -29.15 3.67 -1.87
C LEU A 69 -28.90 2.31 -1.22
N PHE A 70 -27.92 1.55 -1.74
CA PHE A 70 -27.54 0.24 -1.22
C PHE A 70 -26.02 0.18 -1.01
N PRO A 71 -25.50 0.71 0.12
CA PRO A 71 -24.08 0.68 0.41
C PRO A 71 -23.51 -0.74 0.41
N THR A 72 -22.31 -0.89 -0.15
CA THR A 72 -21.64 -2.20 -0.19
C THR A 72 -21.27 -2.61 1.24
N THR A 73 -21.64 -3.83 1.63
CA THR A 73 -21.25 -4.40 2.94
C THR A 73 -19.92 -5.16 2.86
N ILE A 74 -19.28 -5.38 4.01
CA ILE A 74 -18.05 -6.20 4.12
C ILE A 74 -18.26 -7.56 3.45
N GLY A 75 -19.36 -8.24 3.78
CA GLY A 75 -19.67 -9.55 3.22
C GLY A 75 -19.81 -9.51 1.70
N GLN A 76 -20.49 -8.51 1.14
CA GLN A 76 -20.62 -8.35 -0.31
C GLN A 76 -19.27 -8.09 -0.99
N TYR A 77 -18.41 -7.27 -0.38
CA TYR A 77 -17.09 -6.97 -0.91
C TYR A 77 -16.14 -8.18 -0.91
N LEU A 78 -16.25 -9.02 0.11
CA LEU A 78 -15.45 -10.23 0.27
C LEU A 78 -16.00 -11.46 -0.47
N LYS A 79 -17.22 -11.41 -1.04
CA LYS A 79 -17.76 -12.51 -1.88
C LYS A 79 -16.83 -12.89 -3.03
N LYS A 80 -16.04 -11.95 -3.54
CA LYS A 80 -15.11 -12.16 -4.65
C LYS A 80 -13.73 -12.70 -4.23
N CYS A 81 -13.47 -12.89 -2.93
CA CYS A 81 -12.20 -13.41 -2.43
C CYS A 81 -11.96 -14.87 -2.81
N ASN A 82 -10.69 -15.29 -2.79
CA ASN A 82 -10.34 -16.70 -2.85
C ASN A 82 -10.70 -17.39 -1.51
N LYS A 83 -11.77 -18.17 -1.50
CA LYS A 83 -12.33 -18.82 -0.29
C LYS A 83 -11.37 -19.77 0.42
N ASN A 84 -10.33 -20.25 -0.28
CA ASN A 84 -9.35 -21.18 0.28
C ASN A 84 -8.18 -20.46 0.97
N SER A 85 -8.12 -19.12 0.90
CA SER A 85 -7.07 -18.36 1.58
C SER A 85 -7.35 -18.25 3.07
N THR A 86 -6.30 -18.38 3.88
CA THR A 86 -6.30 -18.09 5.32
C THR A 86 -6.69 -16.65 5.64
N TYR A 87 -6.53 -15.72 4.68
CA TYR A 87 -6.90 -14.31 4.83
C TYR A 87 -8.40 -14.02 4.64
N THR A 88 -9.18 -14.96 4.10
CA THR A 88 -10.60 -14.74 3.76
C THR A 88 -11.43 -14.25 4.94
N ASN A 89 -11.17 -14.82 6.13
CA ASN A 89 -11.94 -14.54 7.34
C ASN A 89 -11.17 -13.70 8.36
N LYS A 90 -9.93 -13.29 8.05
CA LYS A 90 -9.06 -12.55 8.98
C LYS A 90 -9.68 -11.25 9.47
N ILE A 91 -10.45 -10.57 8.62
CA ILE A 91 -11.12 -9.34 9.03
C ILE A 91 -12.16 -9.55 10.15
N TYR A 92 -12.77 -10.74 10.21
CA TYR A 92 -13.79 -11.08 11.20
C TYR A 92 -13.20 -11.50 12.55
N GLU A 93 -11.86 -11.61 12.66
CA GLU A 93 -11.19 -11.72 13.97
C GLU A 93 -11.29 -10.43 14.78
N ILE A 94 -11.62 -9.30 14.13
CA ILE A 94 -11.97 -8.04 14.78
C ILE A 94 -13.43 -8.11 15.19
N GLU A 95 -13.70 -8.13 16.50
CA GLU A 95 -15.00 -8.45 17.11
C GLU A 95 -16.22 -7.74 16.49
N TRP A 96 -16.07 -6.46 16.14
CA TRP A 96 -17.17 -5.65 15.62
C TRP A 96 -17.27 -5.65 14.08
N MET A 97 -16.28 -6.19 13.37
CA MET A 97 -16.30 -6.32 11.91
C MET A 97 -17.19 -7.50 11.53
N LYS A 98 -18.40 -7.22 11.02
CA LYS A 98 -19.38 -8.25 10.63
C LYS A 98 -19.79 -8.12 9.16
N PRO A 99 -20.24 -9.21 8.50
CA PRO A 99 -20.59 -9.19 7.07
C PRO A 99 -21.62 -8.12 6.66
N GLU A 100 -22.52 -7.74 7.56
CA GLU A 100 -23.57 -6.74 7.37
C GLU A 100 -23.10 -5.29 7.49
N ILE A 101 -21.91 -5.05 8.03
CA ILE A 101 -21.38 -3.69 8.20
C ILE A 101 -21.11 -3.06 6.83
N LYS A 102 -21.56 -1.82 6.66
CA LYS A 102 -21.36 -1.02 5.45
C LYS A 102 -19.91 -0.53 5.40
N ILE A 103 -19.26 -0.63 4.24
CA ILE A 103 -17.84 -0.27 4.14
C ILE A 103 -17.65 1.25 4.30
N ASN A 104 -18.59 2.06 3.81
CA ASN A 104 -18.53 3.50 3.95
C ASN A 104 -18.71 4.02 5.39
N SER A 105 -19.20 3.21 6.33
CA SER A 105 -19.23 3.56 7.76
C SER A 105 -17.94 3.21 8.50
N LEU A 106 -16.98 2.55 7.84
CA LEU A 106 -15.71 2.18 8.44
C LEU A 106 -14.73 3.36 8.43
N ALA A 107 -13.98 3.54 9.54
CA ALA A 107 -12.85 4.44 9.57
C ALA A 107 -11.79 4.03 8.53
N GLY A 108 -10.95 4.98 8.11
CA GLY A 108 -9.99 4.80 7.02
C GLY A 108 -9.07 3.59 7.22
N SER A 109 -8.52 3.41 8.42
CA SER A 109 -7.66 2.28 8.79
C SER A 109 -8.35 0.92 8.58
N TYR A 110 -9.61 0.78 9.00
CA TYR A 110 -10.35 -0.47 8.81
C TYR A 110 -10.75 -0.71 7.34
N ARG A 111 -11.01 0.36 6.57
CA ARG A 111 -11.20 0.23 5.12
C ARG A 111 -9.93 -0.25 4.42
N ARG A 112 -8.77 0.30 4.79
CA ARG A 112 -7.47 -0.12 4.23
C ARG A 112 -7.17 -1.57 4.61
N LEU A 113 -7.40 -1.94 5.86
CA LEU A 113 -7.24 -3.30 6.35
C LEU A 113 -8.13 -4.31 5.61
N LEU A 114 -9.39 -3.94 5.34
CA LEU A 114 -10.31 -4.75 4.55
C LEU A 114 -9.79 -4.97 3.12
N SER A 115 -9.30 -3.92 2.46
CA SER A 115 -8.67 -4.04 1.14
C SER A 115 -7.41 -4.91 1.17
N LEU A 116 -6.57 -4.78 2.20
CA LEU A 116 -5.35 -5.57 2.38
C LEU A 116 -5.68 -7.06 2.50
N TYR A 117 -6.55 -7.45 3.44
CA TYR A 117 -6.91 -8.86 3.62
C TYR A 117 -7.55 -9.46 2.37
N LYS A 118 -8.42 -8.71 1.68
CA LYS A 118 -8.98 -9.15 0.40
C LYS A 118 -7.88 -9.42 -0.63
N THR A 119 -6.93 -8.50 -0.77
CA THR A 119 -5.84 -8.62 -1.76
C THR A 119 -4.95 -9.82 -1.45
N LEU A 120 -4.64 -10.04 -0.17
CA LEU A 120 -3.87 -11.19 0.31
C LEU A 120 -4.57 -12.54 0.09
N THR A 121 -5.87 -12.55 -0.24
CA THR A 121 -6.52 -13.80 -0.68
C THR A 121 -6.05 -14.27 -2.06
N PHE A 122 -5.54 -13.36 -2.90
CA PHE A 122 -5.16 -13.66 -4.28
C PHE A 122 -3.66 -13.74 -4.52
N THR A 123 -2.87 -12.99 -3.77
CA THR A 123 -1.41 -12.93 -3.92
C THR A 123 -0.76 -12.54 -2.60
N LYS A 124 0.46 -13.00 -2.38
CA LYS A 124 1.30 -12.56 -1.26
C LYS A 124 2.28 -11.45 -1.66
N SER A 125 2.37 -11.14 -2.95
CA SER A 125 3.22 -10.08 -3.48
C SER A 125 2.37 -8.85 -3.74
N ILE A 126 2.56 -7.78 -2.96
CA ILE A 126 1.66 -6.62 -2.95
C ILE A 126 2.39 -5.28 -3.01
N ILE A 127 1.69 -4.29 -3.54
CA ILE A 127 2.02 -2.87 -3.40
C ILE A 127 0.95 -2.25 -2.49
N ILE A 128 1.32 -1.43 -1.51
CA ILE A 128 0.37 -0.78 -0.59
C ILE A 128 0.86 0.63 -0.21
N ASP A 129 -0.06 1.49 0.18
CA ASP A 129 0.19 2.79 0.81
C ASP A 129 -0.65 2.93 2.08
N LEU A 130 -0.31 3.90 2.93
CA LEU A 130 -1.02 4.18 4.18
C LEU A 130 -1.91 5.44 4.11
N LEU A 131 -2.32 5.87 2.91
CA LEU A 131 -3.19 7.05 2.79
C LEU A 131 -4.53 6.83 3.50
N GLY A 132 -4.95 7.81 4.29
CA GLY A 132 -6.19 7.76 5.06
C GLY A 132 -6.16 6.79 6.25
N VAL A 133 -4.97 6.34 6.65
CA VAL A 133 -4.75 5.50 7.83
C VAL A 133 -4.18 6.37 8.95
N ASP A 134 -4.69 6.23 10.17
CA ASP A 134 -4.11 6.87 11.36
C ASP A 134 -2.84 6.14 11.83
N PRO A 135 -1.98 6.76 12.66
CA PRO A 135 -0.71 6.14 13.08
C PRO A 135 -0.85 4.75 13.73
N ILE A 136 -1.91 4.51 14.52
CA ILE A 136 -2.15 3.20 15.15
C ILE A 136 -2.53 2.19 14.06
N GLY A 137 -3.41 2.58 13.14
CA GLY A 137 -3.76 1.78 11.97
C GLY A 137 -2.56 1.44 11.09
N GLY A 138 -1.61 2.37 10.92
CA GLY A 138 -0.37 2.16 10.16
C GLY A 138 0.50 1.06 10.78
N ILE A 139 0.68 1.10 12.10
CA ILE A 139 1.39 0.06 12.86
C ILE A 139 0.71 -1.30 12.72
N GLU A 140 -0.63 -1.37 12.83
CA GLU A 140 -1.37 -2.63 12.68
C GLU A 140 -1.26 -3.20 11.26
N ILE A 141 -1.34 -2.36 10.23
CA ILE A 141 -1.10 -2.78 8.85
C ILE A 141 0.32 -3.30 8.70
N TYR A 142 1.33 -2.60 9.21
CA TYR A 142 2.72 -3.01 9.09
C TYR A 142 3.00 -4.37 9.75
N LYS A 143 2.38 -4.66 10.92
CA LYS A 143 2.44 -5.99 11.54
C LYS A 143 1.94 -7.10 10.60
N ILE A 144 0.88 -6.83 9.84
CA ILE A 144 0.35 -7.78 8.85
C ILE A 144 1.32 -7.93 7.67
N LEU A 145 1.96 -6.85 7.23
CA LEU A 145 3.01 -6.92 6.20
C LEU A 145 4.19 -7.79 6.67
N LYS A 146 4.61 -7.66 7.94
CA LYS A 146 5.63 -8.54 8.54
C LYS A 146 5.17 -10.00 8.65
N GLN A 147 3.90 -10.24 8.93
CA GLN A 147 3.37 -11.61 8.94
C GLN A 147 3.35 -12.20 7.53
N ASN A 148 2.88 -11.44 6.53
CA ASN A 148 2.93 -11.84 5.12
C ASN A 148 4.38 -12.13 4.70
N GLN A 149 5.35 -11.31 5.12
CA GLN A 149 6.78 -11.53 4.89
C GLN A 149 7.26 -12.89 5.41
N LYS A 150 6.89 -13.26 6.64
CA LYS A 150 7.25 -14.57 7.23
C LYS A 150 6.65 -15.75 6.48
N GLU A 151 5.59 -15.53 5.71
CA GLU A 151 4.95 -16.52 4.84
C GLU A 151 5.45 -16.44 3.39
N ASN A 152 6.66 -15.91 3.20
CA ASN A 152 7.33 -15.65 1.92
C ASN A 152 6.59 -14.64 1.01
N GLY A 153 5.71 -13.82 1.58
CA GLY A 153 5.10 -12.70 0.88
C GLY A 153 6.07 -11.53 0.71
N SER A 154 5.84 -10.72 -0.32
CA SER A 154 6.72 -9.60 -0.67
C SER A 154 5.92 -8.32 -0.75
N THR A 155 6.50 -7.21 -0.30
CA THR A 155 5.79 -5.94 -0.20
C THR A 155 6.61 -4.79 -0.74
N ILE A 156 5.97 -3.93 -1.52
CA ILE A 156 6.42 -2.55 -1.73
C ILE A 156 5.43 -1.64 -1.02
N LEU A 157 5.88 -0.97 0.03
CA LEU A 157 5.11 0.01 0.79
C LEU A 157 5.51 1.42 0.35
N PHE A 158 4.53 2.21 -0.07
CA PHE A 158 4.69 3.65 -0.25
C PHE A 158 4.32 4.36 1.04
N ASP A 159 5.24 5.15 1.55
CA ASP A 159 5.04 5.91 2.78
C ASP A 159 5.66 7.30 2.64
N SER A 160 5.25 8.26 3.48
CA SER A 160 5.86 9.59 3.55
C SER A 160 6.65 9.82 4.85
N CYS A 161 6.67 8.80 5.69
CA CYS A 161 7.29 8.79 7.01
C CYS A 161 8.33 7.66 7.10
N ASN A 162 9.17 7.68 8.15
CA ASN A 162 10.33 6.80 8.31
C ASN A 162 10.26 5.88 9.54
N GLU A 163 9.08 5.75 10.18
CA GLU A 163 8.90 4.95 11.39
C GLU A 163 9.28 3.47 11.22
N PHE A 164 9.23 2.95 9.98
CA PHE A 164 9.52 1.56 9.65
C PHE A 164 10.89 1.34 8.97
N GLU A 165 11.73 2.37 8.89
CA GLU A 165 13.03 2.31 8.20
C GLU A 165 13.94 1.19 8.74
N LYS A 166 13.92 0.96 10.05
CA LYS A 166 14.78 -0.05 10.70
C LYS A 166 14.21 -1.47 10.63
N ASP A 167 12.95 -1.62 10.21
CA ASP A 167 12.21 -2.89 10.28
C ASP A 167 11.91 -3.50 8.90
N CYS A 168 12.27 -2.80 7.81
CA CYS A 168 12.13 -3.27 6.43
C CYS A 168 13.43 -3.91 5.89
N THR A 169 13.34 -4.54 4.71
CA THR A 169 14.51 -5.10 4.03
C THR A 169 15.33 -4.00 3.36
N ASN A 170 14.66 -3.03 2.73
CA ASN A 170 15.29 -1.91 2.08
C ASN A 170 14.40 -0.66 2.22
N PHE A 171 15.00 0.46 2.62
CA PHE A 171 14.33 1.75 2.74
C PHE A 171 14.92 2.70 1.71
N ILE A 172 14.09 3.18 0.80
CA ILE A 172 14.52 3.96 -0.36
C ILE A 172 13.85 5.32 -0.28
N ARG A 173 14.68 6.36 -0.15
CA ARG A 173 14.23 7.75 -0.24
C ARG A 173 14.30 8.21 -1.69
N VAL A 174 13.19 8.72 -2.22
CA VAL A 174 13.22 9.38 -3.54
C VAL A 174 13.97 10.71 -3.41
N LYS A 175 14.57 11.18 -4.51
CA LYS A 175 15.33 12.44 -4.54
C LYS A 175 14.68 13.42 -5.48
N TYR A 176 14.46 14.64 -5.03
CA TYR A 176 13.98 15.69 -5.89
C TYR A 176 15.06 16.14 -6.88
N VAL A 177 14.73 16.21 -8.17
CA VAL A 177 15.65 16.62 -9.25
C VAL A 177 15.05 17.69 -10.18
N GLY A 178 13.84 18.18 -9.86
CA GLY A 178 13.17 19.23 -10.62
C GLY A 178 13.62 20.66 -10.28
N THR A 179 12.90 21.63 -10.84
CA THR A 179 13.19 23.08 -10.70
C THR A 179 12.13 23.88 -9.94
N ASP A 180 11.04 23.24 -9.51
CA ASP A 180 10.06 23.82 -8.58
C ASP A 180 10.69 24.19 -7.23
N GLU A 181 10.68 25.49 -6.93
CA GLU A 181 11.23 26.10 -5.72
C GLU A 181 10.60 25.57 -4.42
N ARG A 182 9.38 24.99 -4.48
CA ARG A 182 8.71 24.40 -3.31
C ARG A 182 9.50 23.22 -2.72
N TYR A 183 10.33 22.57 -3.53
CA TYR A 183 11.10 21.39 -3.13
C TYR A 183 12.62 21.63 -3.10
N LYS A 184 13.08 22.89 -3.19
CA LYS A 184 14.53 23.22 -3.24
C LYS A 184 15.34 22.66 -2.06
N ASP A 185 14.73 22.59 -0.88
CA ASP A 185 15.34 22.08 0.35
C ASP A 185 14.97 20.61 0.63
N TYR A 186 14.16 19.96 -0.21
CA TYR A 186 13.62 18.62 0.02
C TYR A 186 14.72 17.59 0.30
N ASN A 187 15.73 17.52 -0.56
CA ASN A 187 16.82 16.55 -0.41
C ASN A 187 17.61 16.75 0.88
N LYS A 188 17.78 18.01 1.32
CA LYS A 188 18.45 18.34 2.56
C LYS A 188 17.61 17.89 3.76
N ILE A 189 16.32 18.23 3.77
CA ILE A 189 15.37 17.83 4.81
C ILE A 189 15.32 16.30 4.96
N MET A 190 15.31 15.57 3.85
CA MET A 190 15.27 14.11 3.87
C MET A 190 16.58 13.46 4.28
N ALA A 191 17.72 14.14 4.12
CA ALA A 191 19.02 13.65 4.59
C ALA A 191 19.19 13.77 6.12
N ASP A 192 18.47 14.71 6.74
CA ASP A 192 18.53 14.98 8.18
C ASP A 192 17.51 14.13 9.00
N LYS A 193 16.66 13.34 8.34
CA LYS A 193 15.67 12.42 8.93
C LYS A 193 16.24 11.03 9.21
#